data_AF-A0A7J7TAE3-F1
#
_entry.id   AF-A0A7J7TAE3-F1
#
_cell.length_a   1.000
_cell.length_b   1.000
_cell.length_c   1.000
_cell.angle_alpha   90.00
_cell.angle_beta   90.00
_cell.angle_gamma   90.00
#
_symmetry.space_group_name_H-M   'P 1'
#
loop_
_entity.id
_entity.type
_entity.pdbx_description
1 polymer ?
#
loop_
_entity_poly.entity_id
_entity_poly.type
_entity_poly.pdbx_seq_one_letter_code
_entity_poly.pdbx_strand_id
1 'polypeptide(L)'
;MKGGSKEYWFVLTAESLSWYKDEEEKEKKYMLPLDNLKIRDVEKGFMSNKHVFAIFNTEQRNVYKDLRQIELACESQEEVDSWKASFLRAGVYPEKDQAENEDGGVQENTFSMDPQLERQVETIRNLVDSYVAIINKSIRDLMPKTIMHLMINNTKAFIHHELLAYLYSSADQNSLMEESTEQAQRREDMLRMYHALKEALHIIGDISTSTVSTPVPPPVDDTWLQNASNHSPTPQRRPVSSVHPPGRPPAVRGPTPGPPLMPVPVGPAASFSAPPIPSRPIPQSVFANNDPFLAPPQIPSRPARIPPGIPPGVPSRRPPAAPSRPTIIRPAEPSLLD
;
A
#
# COMPACT_ATOMS: atom_id res chain seq x y z
N MET A 1 22.74 11.11 47.68
CA MET A 1 22.19 9.80 47.27
C MET A 1 23.09 9.28 46.16
N LYS A 2 23.90 8.24 46.42
CA LYS A 2 24.79 7.64 45.42
C LYS A 2 23.93 7.13 44.26
N GLY A 3 23.99 7.78 43.10
CA GLY A 3 23.28 7.34 41.91
C GLY A 3 23.86 5.99 41.48
N GLY A 4 23.01 4.98 41.32
CA GLY A 4 23.41 3.70 40.75
C GLY A 4 23.87 3.86 39.30
N SER A 5 24.55 2.84 38.78
CA SER A 5 24.87 2.74 37.34
C SER A 5 23.58 2.80 36.54
N LYS A 6 23.55 3.67 35.53
CA LYS A 6 22.42 3.83 34.61
C LYS A 6 22.93 3.73 33.19
N GLU A 7 22.17 3.03 32.38
CA GLU A 7 22.39 2.93 30.94
C GLU A 7 21.88 4.20 30.26
N TYR A 8 22.60 4.64 29.25
CA TYR A 8 22.26 5.78 28.39
C TYR A 8 22.65 5.45 26.95
N TRP A 9 21.97 6.08 26.01
CA TRP A 9 22.33 6.02 24.60
C TRP A 9 23.39 7.07 24.28
N PHE A 10 24.59 6.65 23.87
CA PHE A 10 25.71 7.56 23.58
C PHE A 10 25.90 7.78 22.09
N VAL A 11 26.06 9.04 21.70
CA VAL A 11 26.38 9.45 20.34
C VAL A 11 27.70 10.22 20.36
N LEU A 12 28.73 9.64 19.76
CA LEU A 12 30.03 10.27 19.57
C LEU A 12 30.09 10.90 18.19
N THR A 13 30.45 12.17 18.15
CA THR A 13 30.73 12.94 16.94
C THR A 13 32.19 13.38 16.93
N ALA A 14 32.65 14.01 15.85
CA ALA A 14 34.00 14.56 15.79
C ALA A 14 34.25 15.70 16.82
N GLU A 15 33.21 16.29 17.41
CA GLU A 15 33.33 17.48 18.26
C GLU A 15 32.77 17.27 19.69
N SER A 16 31.86 16.32 19.88
CA SER A 16 31.18 16.11 21.16
C SER A 16 30.79 14.66 21.42
N LEU A 17 30.76 14.31 22.71
CA LEU A 17 30.10 13.12 23.23
C LEU A 17 28.75 13.53 23.84
N SER A 18 27.67 13.04 23.27
CA SER A 18 26.30 13.30 23.74
C SER A 18 25.69 12.04 24.31
N TRP A 19 24.84 12.16 25.32
CA TRP A 19 24.04 11.01 25.77
C TRP A 19 22.58 11.36 26.01
N TYR A 20 21.74 10.37 25.70
CA TYR A 20 20.28 10.44 25.67
C TYR A 20 19.71 9.40 26.63
N LYS A 21 18.44 9.59 27.00
CA LYS A 21 17.73 8.64 27.84
C LYS A 21 17.61 7.26 27.19
N ASP A 22 17.40 7.22 25.87
CA ASP A 22 17.10 6.05 25.06
C ASP A 22 17.52 6.29 23.60
N GLU A 23 17.45 5.24 22.77
CA GLU A 23 17.80 5.22 21.33
C GLU A 23 16.87 6.11 20.48
N GLU A 24 15.71 6.54 20.99
CA GLU A 24 14.84 7.46 20.26
C GLU A 24 15.46 8.86 20.09
N GLU A 25 16.54 9.16 20.83
CA GLU A 25 17.28 10.43 20.80
C GLU A 25 16.41 11.68 21.09
N LYS A 26 15.25 11.50 21.73
CA LYS A 26 14.32 12.59 22.03
C LYS A 26 14.71 13.42 23.26
N GLU A 27 15.26 12.76 24.29
CA GLU A 27 15.61 13.42 25.55
C GLU A 27 17.13 13.42 25.75
N LYS A 28 17.79 14.46 25.23
CA LYS A 28 19.23 14.68 25.42
C LYS A 28 19.52 15.07 26.86
N LYS A 29 20.31 14.26 27.56
CA LYS A 29 20.68 14.50 28.97
C LYS A 29 21.84 15.47 29.10
N TYR A 30 22.85 15.34 28.25
CA TYR A 30 24.01 16.22 28.25
C TYR A 30 24.74 16.19 26.91
N MET A 31 25.58 17.19 26.69
CA MET A 31 26.51 17.28 25.58
C MET A 31 27.86 17.70 26.13
N LEU A 32 28.84 16.82 26.03
CA LEU A 32 30.20 17.04 26.49
C LEU A 32 31.10 17.38 25.28
N PRO A 33 31.63 18.61 25.18
CA PRO A 33 32.67 18.93 24.20
C PRO A 33 33.91 18.06 24.41
N LEU A 34 34.55 17.64 23.32
CA LEU A 34 35.74 16.77 23.40
C LEU A 34 37.03 17.50 23.77
N ASP A 35 36.99 18.83 23.85
CA ASP A 35 38.15 19.67 24.15
C ASP A 35 38.80 19.31 25.50
N ASN A 36 40.12 19.15 25.47
CA ASN A 36 40.95 18.90 26.65
C ASN A 36 40.57 17.63 27.42
N LEU A 37 39.89 16.68 26.77
CA LEU A 37 39.58 15.36 27.33
C LEU A 37 40.72 14.36 27.08
N LYS A 38 40.90 13.45 28.03
CA LYS A 38 41.72 12.24 27.88
C LYS A 38 40.97 11.03 28.41
N ILE A 39 41.40 9.85 27.93
CA ILE A 39 40.88 8.56 28.37
C ILE A 39 41.89 7.89 29.29
N ARG A 40 41.43 7.28 30.38
CA ARG A 40 42.24 6.41 31.24
C ARG A 40 41.53 5.08 31.44
N ASP A 41 42.29 4.01 31.58
CA ASP A 41 41.76 2.75 32.06
C ASP A 41 41.41 2.80 33.55
N VAL A 42 40.25 2.26 33.91
CA VAL A 42 39.81 2.16 35.30
C VAL A 42 40.13 0.76 35.79
N GLU A 43 40.82 0.66 36.93
CA GLU A 43 41.16 -0.63 37.53
C GLU A 43 39.90 -1.46 37.77
N LYS A 44 39.95 -2.74 37.38
CA LYS A 44 38.86 -3.68 37.63
C LYS A 44 38.67 -3.84 39.13
N GLY A 45 37.58 -3.29 39.67
CA GLY A 45 37.20 -3.52 41.06
C GLY A 45 37.08 -5.01 41.36
N PHE A 46 37.46 -5.43 42.57
CA PHE A 46 37.67 -6.83 43.01
C PHE A 46 36.47 -7.80 42.81
N MET A 47 35.31 -7.32 42.32
CA MET A 47 34.10 -8.11 42.04
C MET A 47 33.34 -7.66 40.76
N SER A 48 33.93 -6.81 39.90
CA SER A 48 33.28 -6.33 38.67
C SER A 48 33.81 -7.05 37.43
N ASN A 49 32.91 -7.67 36.67
CA ASN A 49 33.22 -8.26 35.36
C ASN A 49 33.05 -7.24 34.20
N LYS A 50 32.69 -5.98 34.48
CA LYS A 50 32.50 -4.98 33.44
C LYS A 50 33.83 -4.41 32.99
N HIS A 51 33.98 -4.20 31.68
CA HIS A 51 35.12 -3.50 31.10
C HIS A 51 34.86 -2.00 31.16
N VAL A 52 35.69 -1.24 31.87
CA VAL A 52 35.42 0.17 32.18
C VAL A 52 36.61 1.04 31.79
N PHE A 53 36.32 2.15 31.14
CA PHE A 53 37.27 3.24 30.92
C PHE A 53 36.66 4.57 31.40
N ALA A 54 37.52 5.52 31.75
CA ALA A 54 37.11 6.83 32.22
C ALA A 54 37.53 7.93 31.24
N ILE A 55 36.65 8.92 31.10
CA ILE A 55 36.93 10.17 30.38
C ILE A 55 37.04 11.29 31.41
N PHE A 56 38.16 12.02 31.38
CA PHE A 56 38.43 13.11 32.31
C PHE A 56 38.95 14.35 31.59
N ASN A 57 38.79 15.51 32.22
CA ASN A 57 39.33 16.77 31.69
C ASN A 57 40.76 17.00 32.21
N THR A 58 41.70 17.28 31.32
CA THR A 58 43.12 17.53 31.64
C THR A 58 43.34 18.79 32.49
N GLU A 59 42.44 19.76 32.42
CA GLU A 59 42.48 20.97 33.23
C GLU A 59 41.80 20.78 34.61
N GLN A 60 41.55 19.53 35.01
CA GLN A 60 40.92 19.17 36.29
C GLN A 60 39.52 19.78 36.51
N ARG A 61 38.84 20.18 35.42
CA ARG A 61 37.45 20.61 35.46
C ARG A 61 36.52 19.41 35.62
N ASN A 62 35.35 19.66 36.23
CA ASN A 62 34.29 18.66 36.24
C ASN A 62 33.81 18.42 34.80
N VAL A 63 33.73 17.15 34.42
CA VAL A 63 33.28 16.70 33.10
C VAL A 63 31.76 16.69 33.03
N TYR A 64 31.10 16.29 34.12
CA TYR A 64 29.64 16.29 34.22
C TYR A 64 29.20 16.56 35.65
N LYS A 65 28.42 17.63 35.84
CA LYS A 65 27.95 18.10 37.16
C LYS A 65 29.13 18.27 38.13
N ASP A 66 29.14 17.53 39.23
CA ASP A 66 30.15 17.48 40.27
C ASP A 66 31.20 16.37 40.05
N LEU A 67 31.09 15.61 38.95
CA LEU A 67 32.00 14.51 38.62
C LEU A 67 33.20 15.01 37.80
N ARG A 68 34.40 14.70 38.29
CA ARG A 68 35.69 14.99 37.61
C ARG A 68 36.00 14.05 36.46
N GLN A 69 35.34 12.90 36.40
CA GLN A 69 35.44 11.93 35.32
C GLN A 69 34.10 11.24 35.10
N ILE A 70 33.89 10.72 33.90
CA ILE A 70 32.76 9.85 33.56
C ILE A 70 33.31 8.46 33.28
N GLU A 71 32.79 7.45 33.97
CA GLU A 71 33.14 6.05 33.74
C GLU A 71 32.10 5.42 32.80
N LEU A 72 32.59 4.85 31.70
CA LEU A 72 31.79 4.14 30.71
C LEU A 72 32.13 2.66 30.82
N ALA A 73 31.08 1.85 30.98
CA ALA A 73 31.19 0.41 31.13
C ALA A 73 30.60 -0.28 29.91
N CYS A 74 31.39 -1.15 29.29
CA CYS A 74 31.02 -1.95 28.13
C CYS A 74 30.91 -3.43 28.50
N GLU A 75 30.25 -4.20 27.64
CA GLU A 75 30.00 -5.63 27.87
C GLU A 75 31.23 -6.48 27.53
N SER A 76 32.07 -6.02 26.60
CA SER A 76 33.26 -6.75 26.16
C SER A 76 34.49 -5.82 26.05
N GLN A 77 35.68 -6.44 26.05
CA GLN A 77 36.92 -5.71 25.79
C GLN A 77 36.97 -5.13 24.36
N GLU A 78 36.45 -5.87 23.38
CA GLU A 78 36.38 -5.44 21.98
C GLU A 78 35.55 -4.15 21.83
N GLU A 79 34.44 -4.05 22.58
CA GLU A 79 33.61 -2.85 22.58
C GLU A 79 34.36 -1.66 23.18
N VAL A 80 35.11 -1.84 24.28
CA VAL A 80 35.99 -0.80 24.84
C VAL A 80 37.02 -0.35 23.82
N ASP A 81 37.67 -1.28 23.12
CA ASP A 81 38.71 -0.97 22.15
C ASP A 81 38.12 -0.23 20.93
N SER A 82 36.94 -0.62 20.47
CA SER A 82 36.18 0.07 19.41
C SER A 82 35.78 1.51 19.81
N TRP A 83 35.31 1.70 21.05
CA TRP A 83 35.02 3.03 21.59
C TRP A 83 36.30 3.87 21.71
N LYS A 84 37.39 3.33 22.26
CA LYS A 84 38.69 4.02 22.35
C LYS A 84 39.22 4.43 20.96
N ALA A 85 39.10 3.56 19.95
CA ALA A 85 39.48 3.89 18.58
C ALA A 85 38.61 5.02 18.00
N SER A 86 37.30 5.00 18.29
CA SER A 86 36.37 6.07 17.89
C SER A 86 36.70 7.40 18.55
N PHE A 87 37.04 7.40 19.85
CA PHE A 87 37.50 8.58 20.58
C PHE A 87 38.86 9.10 20.07
N LEU A 88 39.80 8.20 19.78
CA LEU A 88 41.09 8.55 19.18
C LEU A 88 40.91 9.24 17.83
N ARG A 89 40.00 8.74 17.00
CA ARG A 89 39.62 9.36 15.72
C ARG A 89 38.99 10.74 15.93
N ALA A 90 38.28 10.95 17.02
CA ALA A 90 37.71 12.24 17.41
C ALA A 90 38.70 13.15 18.16
N GLY A 91 39.97 12.77 18.28
CA GLY A 91 41.03 13.60 18.89
C GLY A 91 41.17 13.47 20.40
N VAL A 92 40.48 12.53 21.04
CA VAL A 92 40.62 12.25 22.49
C VAL A 92 41.62 11.12 22.68
N TYR A 93 42.80 11.45 23.19
CA TYR A 93 43.91 10.50 23.33
C TYR A 93 43.86 9.77 24.68
N PRO A 94 44.30 8.50 24.73
CA PRO A 94 44.58 7.83 25.99
C PRO A 94 45.65 8.59 26.76
N GLU A 95 45.55 8.60 28.08
CA GLU A 95 46.58 9.11 28.94
C GLU A 95 47.82 8.24 28.77
N LYS A 96 48.94 8.90 28.44
CA LYS A 96 50.23 8.22 28.44
C LYS A 96 50.55 7.94 29.90
N ASP A 97 50.62 6.66 30.25
CA ASP A 97 51.19 6.27 31.53
C ASP A 97 52.57 6.93 31.64
N GLN A 98 52.76 7.76 32.67
CA GLN A 98 54.09 8.16 33.10
C GLN A 98 54.75 6.93 33.72
N ALA A 99 55.11 5.97 32.88
CA ALA A 99 56.07 4.93 33.19
C ALA A 99 57.29 5.21 32.32
N GLU A 100 58.36 5.66 32.97
CA GLU A 100 59.71 5.51 32.45
C GLU A 100 59.92 4.02 32.11
N ASN A 101 59.67 3.64 30.87
CA ASN A 101 60.21 2.42 30.29
C ASN A 101 60.26 2.59 28.77
N GLU A 102 61.47 2.93 28.36
CA GLU A 102 62.01 2.87 27.03
C GLU A 102 62.05 1.39 26.60
N ASP A 103 61.05 0.92 25.85
CA ASP A 103 61.26 -0.20 24.92
C ASP A 103 60.29 -0.17 23.74
N GLY A 104 60.85 -0.44 22.57
CA GLY A 104 60.23 -0.24 21.27
C GLY A 104 59.13 -1.24 20.98
N GLY A 105 57.98 -0.72 20.56
CA GLY A 105 56.88 -1.48 19.97
C GLY A 105 56.41 -0.81 18.70
N VAL A 106 57.17 -0.98 17.62
CA VAL A 106 56.80 -0.58 16.26
C VAL A 106 55.48 -1.28 15.88
N GLN A 107 54.37 -0.55 15.95
CA GLN A 107 53.12 -0.86 15.25
C GLN A 107 52.75 0.24 14.24
N GLU A 108 53.75 0.91 13.66
CA GLU A 108 53.50 2.01 12.71
C GLU A 108 53.29 1.55 11.25
N ASN A 109 53.37 0.26 10.93
CA ASN A 109 53.60 -0.17 9.54
C ASN A 109 52.55 -1.04 8.83
N THR A 110 51.28 -1.02 9.23
CA THR A 110 50.22 -1.78 8.50
C THR A 110 49.03 -0.94 8.01
N PHE A 111 48.93 0.35 8.37
CA PHE A 111 47.79 1.21 8.01
C PHE A 111 48.15 2.45 7.19
N SER A 112 49.23 2.41 6.41
CA SER A 112 49.50 3.44 5.40
C SER A 112 48.61 3.24 4.16
N MET A 113 47.29 3.32 4.33
CA MET A 113 46.44 3.67 3.21
C MET A 113 46.67 5.15 2.94
N ASP A 114 47.00 5.50 1.69
CA ASP A 114 47.14 6.89 1.30
C ASP A 114 45.82 7.62 1.60
N PRO A 115 45.79 8.61 2.52
CA PRO A 115 44.57 9.33 2.88
C PRO A 115 43.90 10.01 1.67
N GLN A 116 44.68 10.28 0.62
CA GLN A 116 44.16 10.83 -0.63
C GLN A 116 43.42 9.76 -1.45
N LEU A 117 43.93 8.53 -1.50
CA LEU A 117 43.26 7.40 -2.17
C LEU A 117 41.94 7.07 -1.47
N GLU A 118 41.91 7.03 -0.14
CA GLU A 118 40.66 6.77 0.60
C GLU A 118 39.58 7.81 0.30
N ARG A 119 39.93 9.10 0.29
CA ARG A 119 39.01 10.18 -0.09
C ARG A 119 38.53 10.06 -1.54
N GLN A 120 39.44 9.70 -2.46
CA GLN A 120 39.09 9.52 -3.87
C GLN A 120 38.14 8.35 -4.06
N VAL A 121 38.41 7.20 -3.42
CA VAL A 121 37.54 6.02 -3.47
C VAL A 121 36.15 6.35 -2.93
N GLU A 122 36.06 7.05 -1.80
CA GLU A 122 34.78 7.46 -1.22
C GLU A 122 34.03 8.46 -2.13
N THR A 123 34.75 9.39 -2.76
CA THR A 123 34.17 10.31 -3.75
C THR A 123 33.60 9.55 -4.94
N ILE A 124 34.36 8.60 -5.48
CA ILE A 124 33.93 7.77 -6.62
C ILE A 124 32.72 6.93 -6.22
N ARG A 125 32.72 6.31 -5.04
CA ARG A 125 31.58 5.53 -4.53
C ARG A 125 30.30 6.35 -4.50
N ASN A 126 30.35 7.54 -3.90
CA ASN A 126 29.20 8.45 -3.82
C ASN A 126 28.68 8.88 -5.21
N LEU A 127 29.57 9.10 -6.18
CA LEU A 127 29.19 9.43 -7.55
C LEU A 127 28.52 8.24 -8.27
N VAL A 128 29.07 7.04 -8.11
CA VAL A 128 28.53 5.80 -8.69
C VAL A 128 27.16 5.50 -8.10
N ASP A 129 27.00 5.58 -6.78
CA ASP A 129 25.72 5.35 -6.10
C ASP A 129 24.66 6.35 -6.58
N SER A 130 25.03 7.61 -6.73
CA SER A 130 24.14 8.64 -7.29
C SER A 130 23.71 8.31 -8.73
N TYR A 131 24.66 7.93 -9.59
CA TYR A 131 24.38 7.59 -10.98
C TYR A 131 23.47 6.36 -11.10
N VAL A 132 23.78 5.29 -10.36
CA VAL A 132 22.98 4.05 -10.33
C VAL A 132 21.58 4.33 -9.77
N ALA A 133 21.44 5.19 -8.76
CA ALA A 133 20.14 5.59 -8.25
C ALA A 133 19.28 6.31 -9.31
N ILE A 134 19.88 7.20 -10.10
CA ILE A 134 19.21 7.88 -11.23
C ILE A 134 18.79 6.88 -12.30
N ILE A 135 19.68 5.96 -12.70
CA ILE A 135 19.36 4.90 -13.65
C ILE A 135 18.21 4.04 -13.16
N ASN A 136 18.27 3.56 -11.91
CA ASN A 136 17.23 2.71 -11.34
C ASN A 136 15.88 3.44 -11.26
N LYS A 137 15.89 4.76 -11.04
CA LYS A 137 14.68 5.58 -11.14
C LYS A 137 14.16 5.62 -12.59
N SER A 138 15.04 5.81 -13.56
CA SER A 138 14.68 5.82 -14.98
C SER A 138 14.13 4.47 -15.45
N ILE A 139 14.77 3.35 -15.09
CA ILE A 139 14.33 2.00 -15.47
C ILE A 139 12.95 1.72 -14.87
N ARG A 140 12.74 2.01 -13.58
CA ARG A 140 11.45 1.81 -12.91
C ARG A 140 10.32 2.64 -13.53
N ASP A 141 10.63 3.79 -14.11
CA ASP A 141 9.65 4.64 -14.79
C ASP A 141 9.39 4.22 -16.25
N LEU A 142 10.45 3.95 -17.02
CA LEU A 142 10.33 3.64 -18.44
C LEU A 142 9.85 2.21 -18.70
N MET A 143 10.24 1.23 -17.90
CA MET A 143 9.89 -0.18 -18.18
C MET A 143 8.38 -0.43 -18.22
N PRO A 144 7.58 0.01 -17.22
CA PRO A 144 6.14 -0.16 -17.28
C PRO A 144 5.50 0.58 -18.46
N LYS A 145 6.01 1.77 -18.80
CA LYS A 145 5.51 2.56 -19.95
C LYS A 145 5.78 1.86 -21.28
N THR A 146 6.96 1.27 -21.44
CA THR A 146 7.34 0.50 -22.63
C THR A 146 6.45 -0.73 -22.78
N ILE A 147 6.25 -1.51 -21.71
CA ILE A 147 5.37 -2.69 -21.74
C ILE A 147 3.93 -2.29 -22.06
N MET A 148 3.43 -1.22 -21.43
CA MET A 148 2.10 -0.69 -21.69
C MET A 148 1.92 -0.31 -23.16
N HIS A 149 2.85 0.46 -23.71
CA HIS A 149 2.74 0.96 -25.08
C HIS A 149 2.92 -0.15 -26.12
N LEU A 150 3.95 -0.97 -25.99
CA LEU A 150 4.32 -1.94 -27.02
C LEU A 150 3.54 -3.24 -26.95
N MET A 151 3.23 -3.73 -25.74
CA MET A 151 2.55 -5.01 -25.59
C MET A 151 1.06 -4.80 -25.36
N ILE A 152 0.68 -4.10 -24.29
CA ILE A 152 -0.72 -4.09 -23.87
C ILE A 152 -1.58 -3.27 -24.82
N ASN A 153 -1.18 -2.04 -25.15
CA ASN A 153 -1.94 -1.18 -26.06
C ASN A 153 -1.97 -1.76 -27.48
N ASN A 154 -0.89 -2.40 -27.92
CA ASN A 154 -0.83 -3.07 -29.21
C ASN A 154 -1.76 -4.29 -29.26
N THR A 155 -1.68 -5.21 -28.29
CA THR A 155 -2.60 -6.35 -28.19
C THR A 155 -4.05 -5.89 -28.08
N LYS A 156 -4.33 -4.84 -27.32
CA LYS A 156 -5.66 -4.23 -27.25
C LYS A 156 -6.12 -3.74 -28.63
N ALA A 157 -5.27 -3.03 -29.36
CA ALA A 157 -5.59 -2.54 -30.71
C ALA A 157 -5.83 -3.71 -31.68
N PHE A 158 -5.01 -4.75 -31.63
CA PHE A 158 -5.19 -5.98 -32.40
C PHE A 158 -6.56 -6.62 -32.12
N ILE A 159 -6.91 -6.81 -30.85
CA ILE A 159 -8.21 -7.38 -30.45
C ILE A 159 -9.38 -6.55 -31.00
N HIS A 160 -9.30 -5.22 -30.91
CA HIS A 160 -10.40 -4.34 -31.33
C HIS A 160 -10.54 -4.17 -32.84
N HIS A 161 -9.44 -4.14 -33.58
CA HIS A 161 -9.46 -3.73 -34.99
C HIS A 161 -9.12 -4.86 -35.98
N GLU A 162 -8.29 -5.83 -35.59
CA GLU A 162 -7.71 -6.80 -36.52
C GLU A 162 -8.23 -8.22 -36.28
N LEU A 163 -8.43 -8.61 -35.02
CA LEU A 163 -8.81 -9.97 -34.62
C LEU A 163 -10.04 -10.48 -35.37
N LEU A 164 -11.06 -9.63 -35.52
CA LEU A 164 -12.29 -10.03 -36.21
C LEU A 164 -12.04 -10.34 -37.69
N ALA A 165 -11.25 -9.50 -38.37
CA ALA A 165 -10.87 -9.75 -39.77
C ALA A 165 -10.05 -11.03 -39.90
N TYR A 166 -9.13 -11.29 -38.97
CA TYR A 166 -8.37 -12.53 -38.91
C TYR A 166 -9.28 -13.76 -38.74
N LEU A 167 -10.26 -13.71 -37.84
CA LEU A 167 -11.20 -14.81 -37.62
C LEU A 167 -12.06 -15.09 -38.86
N TYR A 168 -12.51 -14.06 -39.57
CA TYR A 168 -13.26 -14.24 -40.82
C TYR A 168 -12.39 -14.75 -41.98
N SER A 169 -11.08 -14.47 -41.96
CA SER A 169 -10.17 -14.86 -43.05
C SER A 169 -9.55 -16.27 -42.89
N SER A 170 -9.52 -16.81 -41.67
CA SER A 170 -8.64 -17.94 -41.33
C SER A 170 -9.29 -19.32 -41.34
N ALA A 171 -10.62 -19.44 -41.39
CA ALA A 171 -11.29 -20.74 -41.25
C ALA A 171 -12.67 -20.81 -41.89
N ASP A 172 -13.19 -22.05 -42.00
CA ASP A 172 -14.61 -22.30 -42.25
C ASP A 172 -15.43 -21.78 -41.06
N GLN A 173 -16.18 -20.71 -41.30
CA GLN A 173 -16.98 -20.04 -40.29
C GLN A 173 -18.01 -20.98 -39.64
N ASN A 174 -18.51 -21.98 -40.37
CA ASN A 174 -19.51 -22.92 -39.86
C ASN A 174 -18.95 -23.81 -38.75
N SER A 175 -17.71 -24.27 -38.89
CA SER A 175 -17.03 -25.05 -37.84
C SER A 175 -16.64 -24.18 -36.65
N LEU A 176 -16.19 -22.94 -36.89
CA LEU A 176 -15.83 -22.02 -35.81
C LEU A 176 -17.03 -21.63 -34.93
N MET A 177 -18.22 -21.55 -35.55
CA MET A 177 -19.47 -21.19 -34.88
C MET A 177 -20.34 -22.42 -34.52
N GLU A 178 -19.76 -23.61 -34.51
CA GLU A 178 -20.48 -24.84 -34.18
C GLU A 178 -21.01 -24.80 -32.74
N GLU A 179 -22.27 -25.20 -32.55
CA GLU A 179 -22.90 -25.29 -31.24
C GLU A 179 -22.30 -26.45 -30.45
N SER A 180 -21.92 -26.22 -29.20
CA SER A 180 -21.48 -27.31 -28.33
C SER A 180 -22.63 -28.28 -28.05
N THR A 181 -22.34 -29.58 -27.94
CA THR A 181 -23.36 -30.62 -27.73
C THR A 181 -24.20 -30.37 -26.47
N GLU A 182 -23.59 -29.84 -25.41
CA GLU A 182 -24.28 -29.47 -24.18
C GLU A 182 -25.28 -28.32 -24.41
N GLN A 183 -24.89 -27.30 -25.19
CA GLN A 183 -25.77 -26.16 -25.48
C GLN A 183 -26.91 -26.56 -26.41
N ALA A 184 -26.62 -27.43 -27.39
CA ALA A 184 -27.64 -28.02 -28.26
C ALA A 184 -28.67 -28.82 -27.46
N GLN A 185 -28.23 -29.65 -26.51
CA GLN A 185 -29.12 -30.41 -25.63
C GLN A 185 -29.96 -29.48 -24.75
N ARG A 186 -29.33 -28.47 -24.12
CA ARG A 186 -30.03 -27.50 -23.28
C ARG A 186 -31.11 -26.74 -24.08
N ARG A 187 -30.80 -26.38 -25.33
CA ARG A 187 -31.76 -25.76 -26.24
C ARG A 187 -32.91 -26.71 -26.58
N GLU A 188 -32.62 -27.97 -26.86
CA GLU A 188 -33.63 -29.00 -27.13
C GLU A 188 -34.55 -29.21 -25.92
N ASP A 189 -33.99 -29.33 -24.71
CA ASP A 189 -34.76 -29.52 -23.49
C ASP A 189 -35.65 -28.32 -23.18
N MET A 190 -35.14 -27.10 -23.40
CA MET A 190 -35.92 -25.86 -23.25
C MET A 190 -37.07 -25.80 -24.26
N LEU A 191 -36.83 -26.20 -25.52
CA LEU A 191 -37.88 -26.28 -26.53
C LEU A 191 -38.93 -27.33 -26.17
N ARG A 192 -38.49 -28.51 -25.70
CA ARG A 192 -39.40 -29.58 -25.25
C ARG A 192 -40.26 -29.11 -24.09
N MET A 193 -39.67 -28.46 -23.10
CA MET A 193 -40.38 -27.87 -21.96
C MET A 193 -41.37 -26.79 -22.43
N TYR A 194 -40.95 -25.91 -23.33
CA TYR A 194 -41.80 -24.86 -23.90
C TYR A 194 -43.04 -25.45 -24.57
N HIS A 195 -42.87 -26.47 -25.43
CA HIS A 195 -43.98 -27.13 -26.09
C HIS A 195 -44.92 -27.82 -25.10
N ALA A 196 -44.37 -28.54 -24.12
CA ALA A 196 -45.16 -29.20 -23.09
C ALA A 196 -45.99 -28.21 -22.26
N LEU A 197 -45.41 -27.07 -21.88
CA LEU A 197 -46.12 -26.01 -21.15
C LEU A 197 -47.22 -25.36 -22.00
N LYS A 198 -46.96 -25.12 -23.29
CA LYS A 198 -47.96 -24.56 -24.21
C LYS A 198 -49.14 -25.51 -24.40
N GLU A 199 -48.87 -26.80 -24.54
CA GLU A 199 -49.90 -27.84 -24.62
C GLU A 199 -50.71 -27.94 -23.32
N ALA A 200 -50.06 -27.92 -22.16
CA ALA A 200 -50.73 -27.91 -20.86
C ALA A 200 -51.67 -26.70 -20.72
N LEU A 201 -51.24 -25.51 -21.12
CA LEU A 201 -52.08 -24.31 -21.14
C LEU A 201 -53.27 -24.43 -22.10
N HIS A 202 -53.06 -25.04 -23.27
CA HIS A 202 -54.15 -25.29 -24.22
C HIS A 202 -55.21 -26.21 -23.63
N ILE A 203 -54.80 -27.31 -23.00
CA ILE A 203 -55.70 -28.26 -22.32
C ILE A 203 -56.49 -27.58 -21.20
N ILE A 204 -55.83 -26.74 -20.38
CA ILE A 204 -56.52 -25.97 -19.33
C ILE A 204 -57.57 -25.05 -19.95
N GLY A 205 -57.23 -24.37 -21.05
CA GLY A 205 -58.17 -23.55 -21.81
C GLY A 205 -59.39 -24.35 -22.28
N ASP A 206 -59.15 -25.50 -22.89
CA ASP A 206 -60.21 -26.38 -23.41
C ASP A 206 -61.13 -26.89 -22.31
N ILE A 207 -60.59 -27.29 -21.15
CA ILE A 207 -61.40 -27.73 -19.99
C ILE A 207 -62.24 -26.56 -19.48
N SER A 208 -61.66 -25.37 -19.36
CA SER A 208 -62.37 -24.17 -18.88
C SER A 208 -63.54 -23.77 -19.76
N THR A 209 -63.47 -24.01 -21.08
CA THR A 209 -64.56 -23.64 -22.01
C THR A 209 -65.51 -24.78 -22.32
N SER A 210 -65.09 -26.04 -22.15
CA SER A 210 -65.86 -27.21 -22.61
C SER A 210 -66.55 -27.99 -21.50
N THR A 211 -66.25 -27.70 -20.22
CA THR A 211 -66.91 -28.38 -19.09
C THR A 211 -67.97 -27.49 -18.42
N VAL A 212 -69.15 -28.04 -18.19
CA VAL A 212 -70.25 -27.36 -17.47
C VAL A 212 -70.11 -27.65 -15.98
N SER A 213 -69.93 -26.60 -15.19
CA SER A 213 -69.99 -26.70 -13.73
C SER A 213 -71.44 -26.92 -13.29
N THR A 214 -71.74 -28.09 -12.72
CA THR A 214 -73.02 -28.33 -12.04
C THR A 214 -73.04 -27.57 -10.73
N PRO A 215 -74.02 -26.66 -10.48
CA PRO A 215 -74.15 -25.99 -9.20
C PRO A 215 -74.32 -27.01 -8.07
N VAL A 216 -73.64 -26.79 -6.95
CA VAL A 216 -73.80 -27.63 -5.75
C VAL A 216 -75.27 -27.61 -5.31
N PRO A 217 -75.91 -28.76 -5.07
CA PRO A 217 -77.31 -28.80 -4.65
C PRO A 217 -77.50 -28.04 -3.32
N PRO A 218 -78.68 -27.44 -3.08
CA PRO A 218 -78.92 -26.67 -1.87
C PRO A 218 -78.73 -27.55 -0.62
N PRO A 219 -78.18 -26.99 0.48
CA PRO A 219 -78.03 -27.72 1.74
C PRO A 219 -79.39 -28.22 2.24
N VAL A 220 -79.42 -29.45 2.72
CA VAL A 220 -80.63 -30.07 3.28
C VAL A 220 -80.76 -29.65 4.75
N ASP A 221 -81.90 -29.10 5.16
CA ASP A 221 -82.14 -28.70 6.56
C ASP A 221 -82.44 -29.93 7.45
N ASP A 222 -81.49 -30.32 8.30
CA ASP A 222 -81.59 -31.46 9.25
C ASP A 222 -82.40 -31.15 10.53
N THR A 223 -83.26 -30.13 10.51
CA THR A 223 -83.99 -29.63 11.69
C THR A 223 -84.95 -30.65 12.32
N TRP A 224 -85.26 -31.75 11.63
CA TRP A 224 -86.15 -32.82 12.11
C TRP A 224 -85.50 -33.77 13.13
N LEU A 225 -84.16 -33.79 13.24
CA LEU A 225 -83.44 -34.72 14.12
C LEU A 225 -83.27 -34.22 15.57
N GLN A 226 -83.64 -32.97 15.87
CA GLN A 226 -83.32 -32.34 17.16
C GLN A 226 -84.44 -32.42 18.23
N ASN A 227 -85.67 -32.84 17.89
CA ASN A 227 -86.85 -32.70 18.78
C ASN A 227 -87.22 -33.96 19.58
N ALA A 228 -86.36 -34.97 19.65
CA ALA A 228 -86.66 -36.22 20.36
C ALA A 228 -85.51 -36.69 21.24
N SER A 229 -85.06 -35.87 22.20
CA SER A 229 -84.34 -36.34 23.41
C SER A 229 -84.13 -35.22 24.43
N ASN A 230 -85.15 -34.98 25.26
CA ASN A 230 -85.02 -34.26 26.53
C ASN A 230 -85.37 -35.22 27.68
N HIS A 231 -84.42 -35.99 28.22
CA HIS A 231 -84.40 -36.45 29.62
C HIS A 231 -82.96 -36.82 30.05
N SER A 232 -82.51 -36.22 31.17
CA SER A 232 -81.19 -36.23 31.86
C SER A 232 -80.72 -37.60 32.41
N PRO A 233 -79.51 -37.79 33.04
CA PRO A 233 -78.61 -36.80 33.67
C PRO A 233 -77.08 -36.90 33.41
N THR A 234 -76.37 -35.84 33.79
CA THR A 234 -74.90 -35.63 33.90
C THR A 234 -74.15 -36.74 34.69
N PRO A 235 -72.86 -37.08 34.41
CA PRO A 235 -71.73 -36.19 34.76
C PRO A 235 -70.47 -36.24 33.86
N GLN A 236 -69.56 -35.31 34.17
CA GLN A 236 -68.14 -35.22 33.79
C GLN A 236 -67.76 -34.72 32.39
N ARG A 237 -67.67 -33.38 32.33
CA ARG A 237 -66.60 -32.59 31.72
C ARG A 237 -65.34 -33.40 31.36
N ARG A 238 -65.09 -33.56 30.05
CA ARG A 238 -63.76 -33.39 29.45
C ARG A 238 -63.89 -33.17 27.93
N PRO A 239 -63.84 -31.93 27.43
CA PRO A 239 -63.54 -31.71 26.03
C PRO A 239 -62.04 -31.45 25.85
N VAL A 240 -61.46 -32.36 25.06
CA VAL A 240 -60.54 -32.14 23.95
C VAL A 240 -59.74 -30.83 23.91
N SER A 241 -58.42 -31.01 23.93
CA SER A 241 -57.40 -30.00 23.70
C SER A 241 -57.59 -29.30 22.34
N SER A 242 -57.89 -28.00 22.38
CA SER A 242 -57.71 -27.07 21.27
C SER A 242 -56.22 -26.78 21.13
N VAL A 243 -55.51 -27.52 20.28
CA VAL A 243 -54.14 -27.13 19.88
C VAL A 243 -54.26 -26.06 18.80
N HIS A 244 -54.41 -24.82 19.25
CA HIS A 244 -53.91 -23.67 18.50
C HIS A 244 -52.37 -23.64 18.63
N PRO A 245 -51.62 -23.27 17.59
CA PRO A 245 -50.18 -23.12 17.67
C PRO A 245 -49.82 -21.95 18.60
N PRO A 246 -48.90 -22.11 19.58
CA PRO A 246 -48.55 -21.03 20.49
C PRO A 246 -47.63 -20.02 19.80
N GLY A 247 -47.81 -18.76 20.19
CA GLY A 247 -47.21 -17.61 19.56
C GLY A 247 -45.71 -17.45 19.80
N ARG A 248 -45.16 -16.64 18.92
CA ARG A 248 -43.85 -15.98 18.90
C ARG A 248 -43.40 -15.43 20.28
N PRO A 249 -42.16 -15.70 20.74
CA PRO A 249 -41.57 -14.99 21.87
C PRO A 249 -41.01 -13.61 21.45
N PRO A 250 -40.80 -12.68 22.41
CA PRO A 250 -40.48 -11.28 22.13
C PRO A 250 -39.01 -11.12 21.67
N ALA A 251 -38.80 -10.19 20.74
CA ALA A 251 -37.49 -9.84 20.22
C ALA A 251 -36.69 -9.03 21.25
N VAL A 252 -35.57 -9.57 21.71
CA VAL A 252 -34.46 -8.80 22.29
C VAL A 252 -33.16 -9.24 21.61
N ARG A 253 -32.38 -8.20 21.30
CA ARG A 253 -31.19 -8.10 20.43
C ARG A 253 -30.05 -9.08 20.73
N GLY A 254 -29.47 -9.63 19.66
CA GLY A 254 -28.13 -10.23 19.61
C GLY A 254 -27.62 -10.29 18.16
N PRO A 255 -26.37 -9.92 17.83
CA PRO A 255 -25.92 -9.70 16.45
C PRO A 255 -25.16 -10.91 15.87
N THR A 256 -25.43 -11.28 14.62
CA THR A 256 -24.55 -12.15 13.80
C THR A 256 -24.92 -12.04 12.29
N PRO A 257 -24.01 -12.39 11.35
CA PRO A 257 -23.50 -11.44 10.36
C PRO A 257 -24.08 -11.61 8.95
N GLY A 258 -24.16 -10.50 8.21
CA GLY A 258 -24.60 -10.47 6.82
C GLY A 258 -23.50 -10.79 5.79
N PRO A 259 -23.89 -11.07 4.53
CA PRO A 259 -23.00 -11.36 3.40
C PRO A 259 -22.29 -10.09 2.88
N PRO A 260 -21.18 -10.21 2.11
CA PRO A 260 -20.23 -9.13 1.92
C PRO A 260 -20.72 -8.06 0.95
N LEU A 261 -20.41 -6.80 1.29
CA LEU A 261 -20.58 -5.62 0.44
C LEU A 261 -19.25 -5.29 -0.25
N MET A 262 -19.27 -5.21 -1.58
CA MET A 262 -18.22 -4.55 -2.36
C MET A 262 -18.51 -3.03 -2.43
N PRO A 263 -17.50 -2.15 -2.29
CA PRO A 263 -17.73 -0.71 -2.22
C PRO A 263 -17.75 -0.06 -3.62
N VAL A 264 -18.71 0.85 -3.85
CA VAL A 264 -18.68 1.83 -4.94
C VAL A 264 -18.98 3.21 -4.33
N PRO A 265 -18.23 4.28 -4.66
CA PRO A 265 -18.32 5.56 -3.98
C PRO A 265 -19.51 6.43 -4.42
N VAL A 266 -19.94 7.28 -3.50
CA VAL A 266 -21.10 8.17 -3.55
C VAL A 266 -20.80 9.42 -4.39
N GLY A 267 -21.73 9.77 -5.29
CA GLY A 267 -21.92 11.11 -5.87
C GLY A 267 -23.42 11.46 -5.87
N PRO A 268 -23.81 12.75 -5.77
CA PRO A 268 -25.16 13.13 -5.38
C PRO A 268 -26.17 13.09 -6.54
N ALA A 269 -27.42 12.91 -6.15
CA ALA A 269 -28.62 12.63 -6.93
C ALA A 269 -28.88 13.54 -8.15
N ALA A 270 -29.38 12.92 -9.24
CA ALA A 270 -30.34 13.51 -10.16
C ALA A 270 -31.13 12.42 -10.91
N SER A 271 -32.45 12.38 -10.67
CA SER A 271 -33.54 12.06 -11.61
C SER A 271 -33.40 10.93 -12.64
N PHE A 272 -34.29 9.94 -12.47
CA PHE A 272 -34.83 9.04 -13.48
C PHE A 272 -35.12 9.70 -14.84
N SER A 273 -34.60 9.14 -15.94
CA SER A 273 -35.29 9.03 -17.24
C SER A 273 -34.50 8.13 -18.20
N ALA A 274 -35.19 7.20 -18.87
CA ALA A 274 -34.65 6.39 -19.96
C ALA A 274 -34.73 7.16 -21.29
N PRO A 275 -33.74 7.08 -22.20
CA PRO A 275 -33.84 7.72 -23.51
C PRO A 275 -34.55 6.79 -24.51
N PRO A 276 -35.39 7.32 -25.43
CA PRO A 276 -35.99 6.51 -26.49
C PRO A 276 -35.05 6.36 -27.69
N ILE A 277 -35.23 5.23 -28.39
CA ILE A 277 -34.56 4.84 -29.63
C ILE A 277 -35.08 5.69 -30.81
N PRO A 278 -34.23 6.29 -31.66
CA PRO A 278 -34.70 6.95 -32.88
C PRO A 278 -34.87 5.98 -34.06
N SER A 279 -36.09 5.90 -34.59
CA SER A 279 -36.42 5.28 -35.87
C SER A 279 -35.98 6.17 -37.05
N ARG A 280 -35.44 5.55 -38.09
CA ARG A 280 -34.93 6.16 -39.32
C ARG A 280 -36.04 6.36 -40.36
N PRO A 281 -36.15 7.54 -41.01
CA PRO A 281 -36.84 7.68 -42.30
C PRO A 281 -35.84 7.72 -43.47
N ILE A 282 -36.15 6.97 -44.52
CA ILE A 282 -35.59 7.10 -45.87
C ILE A 282 -36.34 8.24 -46.59
N PRO A 283 -35.66 9.05 -47.43
CA PRO A 283 -36.14 9.16 -48.81
C PRO A 283 -35.03 9.14 -49.87
N GLN A 284 -35.52 8.94 -51.08
CA GLN A 284 -34.92 8.47 -52.33
C GLN A 284 -33.93 9.42 -53.02
N SER A 285 -33.19 8.80 -53.94
CA SER A 285 -32.16 9.32 -54.84
C SER A 285 -32.54 10.49 -55.74
N VAL A 286 -31.56 11.35 -56.01
CA VAL A 286 -31.42 12.04 -57.30
C VAL A 286 -29.96 12.02 -57.71
N PHE A 287 -29.68 11.38 -58.84
CA PHE A 287 -28.40 11.41 -59.54
C PHE A 287 -28.27 12.70 -60.35
N ALA A 288 -27.11 13.36 -60.31
CA ALA A 288 -26.62 14.22 -61.39
C ALA A 288 -25.08 14.37 -61.32
N ASN A 289 -24.44 14.06 -62.45
CA ASN A 289 -23.00 14.17 -62.75
C ASN A 289 -22.42 15.59 -62.60
N ASN A 290 -21.12 15.69 -62.23
CA ASN A 290 -20.01 16.16 -63.11
C ASN A 290 -18.70 16.43 -62.33
N ASP A 291 -17.59 15.97 -62.92
CA ASP A 291 -16.14 16.09 -62.62
C ASP A 291 -15.57 17.51 -62.29
N PRO A 292 -14.23 17.73 -62.13
CA PRO A 292 -13.20 17.09 -61.28
C PRO A 292 -12.27 18.16 -60.60
N PHE A 293 -11.32 17.73 -59.75
CA PHE A 293 -10.22 18.54 -59.15
C PHE A 293 -10.60 19.69 -58.21
N LEU A 294 -10.09 19.66 -56.96
CA LEU A 294 -9.46 20.79 -56.25
C LEU A 294 -8.76 20.29 -54.96
N ALA A 295 -7.62 20.91 -54.66
CA ALA A 295 -6.48 20.49 -53.83
C ALA A 295 -6.72 20.27 -52.31
N PRO A 296 -5.81 19.57 -51.60
CA PRO A 296 -5.87 19.41 -50.13
C PRO A 296 -5.49 20.70 -49.38
N PRO A 297 -6.09 20.98 -48.20
CA PRO A 297 -5.80 22.21 -47.46
C PRO A 297 -4.43 22.18 -46.75
N GLN A 298 -3.74 23.31 -46.84
CA GLN A 298 -2.39 23.60 -46.33
C GLN A 298 -2.34 23.79 -44.80
N ILE A 299 -1.22 23.37 -44.20
CA ILE A 299 -0.90 23.49 -42.76
C ILE A 299 -0.43 24.93 -42.46
N PRO A 300 -0.96 25.62 -41.42
CA PRO A 300 -0.46 26.94 -41.04
C PRO A 300 0.94 26.91 -40.41
N SER A 301 1.80 27.83 -40.86
CA SER A 301 3.20 27.99 -40.47
C SER A 301 3.38 28.56 -39.05
N ARG A 302 4.41 28.08 -38.35
CA ARG A 302 4.82 28.45 -36.99
C ARG A 302 5.54 29.81 -36.96
N PRO A 303 5.21 30.76 -36.05
CA PRO A 303 5.98 31.99 -35.90
C PRO A 303 7.34 31.78 -35.22
N ALA A 304 8.33 32.57 -35.66
CA ALA A 304 9.71 32.54 -35.21
C ALA A 304 9.93 33.10 -33.78
N ARG A 305 10.96 32.56 -33.14
CA ARG A 305 11.47 32.84 -31.79
C ARG A 305 12.13 34.23 -31.74
N ILE A 306 11.68 35.10 -30.83
CA ILE A 306 12.34 36.37 -30.49
C ILE A 306 12.80 36.29 -29.03
N PRO A 307 14.07 36.59 -28.69
CA PRO A 307 14.55 36.62 -27.30
C PRO A 307 14.28 38.01 -26.67
N PRO A 308 13.90 38.11 -25.38
CA PRO A 308 13.81 39.41 -24.72
C PRO A 308 15.19 39.95 -24.35
N GLY A 309 15.43 41.20 -24.71
CA GLY A 309 16.64 41.97 -24.41
C GLY A 309 16.70 42.51 -22.98
N ILE A 310 17.92 42.94 -22.64
CA ILE A 310 18.39 43.46 -21.35
C ILE A 310 18.09 44.97 -21.24
N PRO A 311 17.63 45.49 -20.09
CA PRO A 311 17.71 46.92 -19.77
C PRO A 311 18.96 47.28 -18.91
N PRO A 312 19.52 48.51 -19.01
CA PRO A 312 20.80 48.91 -18.39
C PRO A 312 20.69 49.66 -17.05
N GLY A 313 21.70 49.48 -16.16
CA GLY A 313 22.23 50.37 -15.08
C GLY A 313 21.25 50.86 -13.98
N VAL A 314 21.52 50.87 -12.67
CA VAL A 314 22.62 51.43 -11.84
C VAL A 314 22.49 50.88 -10.37
N PRO A 315 23.32 51.23 -9.35
CA PRO A 315 24.55 50.57 -8.89
C PRO A 315 24.49 49.83 -7.53
N SER A 316 25.39 48.84 -7.39
CA SER A 316 26.22 48.45 -6.23
C SER A 316 25.71 48.64 -4.78
N ARG A 317 25.31 47.54 -4.15
CA ARG A 317 25.58 47.25 -2.72
C ARG A 317 26.00 45.79 -2.56
N ARG A 318 27.24 45.58 -2.10
CA ARG A 318 27.86 44.29 -1.77
C ARG A 318 27.31 43.77 -0.42
N PRO A 319 26.84 42.52 -0.30
CA PRO A 319 26.76 41.82 0.96
C PRO A 319 28.01 40.91 1.16
N PRO A 320 28.41 40.62 2.41
CA PRO A 320 29.64 39.89 2.71
C PRO A 320 29.49 38.38 2.44
N ALA A 321 30.63 37.75 2.16
CA ALA A 321 30.76 36.31 1.95
C ALA A 321 30.49 35.52 3.24
N ALA A 322 29.77 34.40 3.12
CA ALA A 322 29.64 33.38 4.15
C ALA A 322 29.63 31.97 3.51
N PRO A 323 30.12 30.94 4.22
CA PRO A 323 30.76 29.78 3.61
C PRO A 323 29.79 28.64 3.28
N SER A 324 30.23 27.82 2.34
CA SER A 324 29.69 26.55 1.87
C SER A 324 29.27 25.59 3.00
N ARG A 325 27.99 25.21 3.01
CA ARG A 325 27.43 24.11 3.81
C ARG A 325 26.97 22.99 2.87
N PRO A 326 27.46 21.74 3.00
CA PRO A 326 26.82 20.58 2.41
C PRO A 326 25.71 20.05 3.35
N THR A 327 24.55 19.81 2.77
CA THR A 327 23.41 19.12 3.38
C THR A 327 23.64 17.62 3.31
N ILE A 328 23.81 16.97 4.46
CA ILE A 328 23.71 15.51 4.60
C ILE A 328 22.22 15.13 4.53
N ILE A 329 21.86 14.39 3.49
CA ILE A 329 20.61 13.61 3.40
C ILE A 329 21.01 12.14 3.53
N ARG A 330 20.35 11.46 4.47
CA ARG A 330 20.47 10.05 4.87
C ARG A 330 20.38 9.07 3.68
N PRO A 331 21.12 7.95 3.68
CA PRO A 331 20.67 6.73 3.03
C PRO A 331 19.70 5.95 3.92
N ALA A 332 18.67 5.38 3.32
CA ALA A 332 17.72 4.44 3.92
C ALA A 332 18.29 3.01 3.88
N GLU A 333 18.00 2.22 4.91
CA GLU A 333 18.34 0.80 5.02
C GLU A 333 17.66 -0.07 3.93
N PRO A 334 18.28 -1.18 3.50
CA PRO A 334 17.57 -2.26 2.84
C PRO A 334 16.84 -3.15 3.86
N SER A 335 15.55 -3.31 3.65
CA SER A 335 14.68 -4.25 4.35
C SER A 335 15.08 -5.70 3.99
N LEU A 336 15.39 -6.51 4.99
CA LEU A 336 15.53 -7.98 4.89
C LEU A 336 14.14 -8.63 4.99
N LEU A 337 13.73 -9.29 3.91
CA LEU A 337 12.77 -10.39 3.89
C LEU A 337 13.40 -11.50 3.04
N ASP A 338 13.54 -12.67 3.66
CA ASP A 338 14.13 -13.95 3.21
C ASP A 338 15.63 -13.97 2.85
#